data_AF-A0A3C0FZB7-F1
#
_entry.id   AF-A0A3C0FZB7-F1
#
_cell.length_a   1.000
_cell.length_b   1.000
_cell.length_c   1.000
_cell.angle_alpha   90.00
_cell.angle_beta   90.00
_cell.angle_gamma   90.00
#
_symmetry.space_group_name_H-M   'P 1'
#
loop_
_entity.id
_entity.type
_entity.pdbx_description
1 polymer ?
#
loop_
_entity_poly.entity_id
_entity_poly.type
_entity_poly.pdbx_seq_one_letter_code
_entity_poly.pdbx_strand_id
1 'polypeptide(L)'
;MQQLPTLFVFTFGAAFIASLPPGLLNLNAAKTSVEKGKANGIIFGLGVALAVMLQTYIAVRIAKLISRNQHVIEVLLQLALGIFFVLAIVFFIKGRNQKSKPLMLVETKKRNSFSKGVFLALINLLAI
;
A
#
# COMPACT_ATOMS: atom_id res chain seq x y z
N MET A 1 -14.42 21.05 -16.11
CA MET A 1 -15.35 20.48 -15.10
C MET A 1 -15.92 19.13 -15.53
N GLN A 2 -16.32 18.93 -16.79
CA GLN A 2 -16.92 17.66 -17.26
C GLN A 2 -15.99 16.43 -17.24
N GLN A 3 -14.66 16.61 -17.25
CA GLN A 3 -13.69 15.51 -17.21
C GLN A 3 -13.41 14.96 -15.79
N LEU A 4 -13.78 15.72 -14.75
CA LEU A 4 -13.48 15.35 -13.35
C LEU A 4 -14.18 14.05 -12.91
N PRO A 5 -15.50 13.86 -13.21
CA PRO A 5 -16.20 12.61 -12.88
C PRO A 5 -15.60 11.41 -13.61
N THR A 6 -15.25 11.58 -14.89
CA THR A 6 -14.62 10.53 -15.69
C THR A 6 -13.29 10.12 -15.08
N LEU A 7 -12.43 11.09 -14.76
CA LEU A 7 -11.12 10.83 -14.14
C LEU A 7 -11.28 10.13 -12.79
N PHE A 8 -12.25 10.58 -11.97
CA PHE A 8 -12.54 9.96 -10.69
C PHE A 8 -12.93 8.49 -10.85
N VAL A 9 -13.88 8.17 -11.74
CA VAL A 9 -14.36 6.79 -11.91
C VAL A 9 -13.24 5.86 -12.36
N PHE A 10 -12.44 6.27 -13.35
CA PHE A 10 -11.34 5.44 -13.84
C PHE A 10 -10.21 5.27 -12.82
N THR A 11 -9.78 6.36 -12.17
CA THR A 11 -8.66 6.29 -11.20
C THR A 11 -9.06 5.57 -9.93
N PHE A 12 -10.28 5.81 -9.42
CA PHE A 12 -10.84 5.07 -8.29
C PHE A 12 -11.01 3.59 -8.61
N GLY A 13 -11.58 3.25 -9.79
CA GLY A 13 -11.76 1.87 -10.22
C GLY A 13 -10.44 1.12 -10.36
N ALA A 14 -9.43 1.75 -10.98
CA ALA A 14 -8.10 1.17 -11.10
C ALA A 14 -7.45 0.92 -9.72
N ALA A 15 -7.52 1.89 -8.81
CA ALA A 15 -7.00 1.76 -7.45
C ALA A 15 -7.74 0.67 -6.66
N PHE A 16 -9.06 0.56 -6.82
CA PHE A 16 -9.85 -0.47 -6.19
C PHE A 16 -9.42 -1.87 -6.64
N ILE A 17 -9.34 -2.11 -7.96
CA ILE A 17 -8.93 -3.39 -8.52
C ILE A 17 -7.50 -3.75 -8.08
N ALA A 18 -6.57 -2.78 -8.14
CA ALA A 18 -5.19 -2.98 -7.71
C ALA A 18 -5.05 -3.32 -6.22
N SER A 19 -6.01 -2.92 -5.39
CA SER A 19 -6.04 -3.20 -3.95
C SER A 19 -6.78 -4.50 -3.61
N LEU A 20 -7.47 -5.16 -4.53
CA LEU A 20 -8.17 -6.43 -4.25
C LEU A 20 -7.23 -7.58 -3.82
N PRO A 21 -6.04 -7.77 -4.41
CA PRO A 21 -5.12 -8.83 -3.99
C PRO A 21 -4.73 -8.73 -2.50
N PRO A 22 -4.44 -9.86 -1.84
CA PRO A 22 -4.04 -9.88 -0.44
C PRO A 22 -2.68 -9.19 -0.26
N GLY A 23 -2.69 -8.01 0.36
CA GLY A 23 -1.50 -7.23 0.69
C GLY A 23 -1.31 -7.04 2.19
N LEU A 24 -0.20 -6.39 2.57
CA LEU A 24 0.14 -6.12 3.97
C LEU A 24 -1.00 -5.42 4.71
N LEU A 25 -1.56 -4.35 4.15
CA LEU A 25 -2.61 -3.56 4.80
C LEU A 25 -3.94 -4.32 4.85
N ASN A 26 -4.34 -4.99 3.76
CA ASN A 26 -5.62 -5.71 3.66
C ASN A 26 -5.65 -6.94 4.58
N LEU A 27 -4.55 -7.71 4.62
CA LEU A 27 -4.42 -8.84 5.54
C LEU A 27 -4.37 -8.39 7.00
N ASN A 28 -3.74 -7.25 7.30
CA ASN A 28 -3.74 -6.71 8.67
C ASN A 28 -5.09 -6.12 9.08
N ALA A 29 -5.87 -5.56 8.14
CA ALA A 29 -7.25 -5.13 8.40
C ALA A 29 -8.15 -6.33 8.70
N ALA A 30 -8.04 -7.40 7.91
CA ALA A 30 -8.74 -8.66 8.15
C ALA A 30 -8.34 -9.28 9.49
N LYS A 31 -7.03 -9.41 9.76
CA LYS A 31 -6.49 -9.90 11.03
C LYS A 31 -6.99 -9.09 12.23
N THR A 32 -6.97 -7.76 12.12
CA THR A 32 -7.47 -6.88 13.19
C THR A 32 -8.98 -7.03 13.40
N SER A 33 -9.75 -7.28 12.33
CA SER A 33 -11.19 -7.53 12.41
C SER A 33 -11.51 -8.84 13.13
N VAL A 34 -10.71 -9.89 12.88
CA VAL A 34 -10.88 -11.21 13.52
C VAL A 34 -10.42 -11.18 14.98
N GLU A 35 -9.28 -10.56 15.28
CA GLU A 35 -8.71 -10.54 16.64
C GLU A 35 -9.40 -9.54 17.59
N LYS A 36 -9.84 -8.39 17.09
CA LYS A 36 -10.36 -7.28 17.91
C LYS A 36 -11.79 -6.87 17.57
N GLY A 37 -12.45 -7.61 16.67
CA GLY A 37 -13.80 -7.34 16.21
C GLY A 37 -13.87 -6.37 15.01
N LYS A 38 -14.98 -6.44 14.27
CA LYS A 38 -15.22 -5.71 13.02
C LYS A 38 -15.01 -4.19 13.14
N ALA A 39 -15.46 -3.57 14.24
CA ALA A 39 -15.30 -2.14 14.47
C ALA A 39 -13.82 -1.73 14.51
N ASN A 40 -12.96 -2.55 15.12
CA ASN A 40 -11.52 -2.29 15.17
C ASN A 40 -10.84 -2.44 13.79
N GLY A 41 -11.35 -3.33 12.94
CA GLY A 41 -10.94 -3.42 11.54
C GLY A 41 -11.24 -2.15 10.74
N ILE A 42 -12.43 -1.57 10.94
CA ILE A 42 -12.81 -0.29 10.31
C ILE A 42 -11.92 0.85 10.82
N ILE A 43 -11.70 0.92 12.14
CA ILE A 43 -10.80 1.92 12.76
C ILE A 43 -9.36 1.79 12.21
N PHE A 44 -8.88 0.57 12.01
CA PHE A 44 -7.60 0.33 11.35
C PHE A 44 -7.58 0.88 9.93
N GLY A 45 -8.62 0.58 9.14
CA GLY A 45 -8.78 1.10 7.77
C GLY A 45 -8.82 2.62 7.70
N LEU A 46 -9.47 3.30 8.66
CA LEU A 46 -9.46 4.77 8.76
C LEU A 46 -8.05 5.32 9.02
N GLY A 47 -7.27 4.66 9.86
CA GLY A 47 -5.86 5.01 10.07
C GLY A 47 -5.02 4.86 8.81
N VAL A 48 -5.25 3.80 8.05
CA VAL A 48 -4.61 3.60 6.73
C VAL A 48 -5.01 4.70 5.76
N ALA A 49 -6.31 4.99 5.63
CA ALA A 49 -6.81 6.00 4.70
C ALA A 49 -6.20 7.39 4.97
N LEU A 50 -6.12 7.81 6.24
CA LEU A 50 -5.51 9.09 6.60
C LEU A 50 -4.03 9.16 6.18
N ALA A 51 -3.26 8.10 6.46
CA ALA A 51 -1.84 8.05 6.11
C ALA A 51 -1.62 8.08 4.60
N VAL A 52 -2.39 7.28 3.85
CA VAL A 52 -2.32 7.24 2.38
C VAL A 52 -2.68 8.59 1.77
N MET A 53 -3.74 9.26 2.26
CA MET A 53 -4.08 10.60 1.78
C MET A 53 -2.92 11.60 1.93
N LEU A 54 -2.21 11.55 3.07
CA LEU A 54 -1.04 12.40 3.30
C LEU A 54 0.12 12.03 2.37
N GLN A 55 0.44 10.74 2.24
CA GLN A 55 1.51 10.26 1.37
C GLN A 55 1.25 10.62 -0.10
N THR A 56 0.03 10.38 -0.61
CA THR A 56 -0.35 10.71 -1.98
C THR A 56 -0.31 12.22 -2.23
N TYR A 57 -0.73 13.05 -1.28
CA TYR A 57 -0.62 14.51 -1.43
C TYR A 57 0.84 14.95 -1.61
N ILE A 58 1.75 14.44 -0.78
CA ILE A 58 3.19 14.72 -0.89
C ILE A 58 3.74 14.18 -2.22
N ALA A 59 3.39 12.96 -2.60
CA ALA A 59 3.83 12.31 -3.82
C ALA A 59 3.43 13.12 -5.07
N VAL A 60 2.19 13.60 -5.15
CA VAL A 60 1.72 14.43 -6.28
C VAL A 60 2.49 15.75 -6.36
N ARG A 61 2.84 16.36 -5.23
CA ARG A 61 3.66 17.58 -5.21
C ARG A 61 5.08 17.34 -5.72
N ILE A 62 5.70 16.22 -5.33
CA ILE A 62 7.01 15.80 -5.84
C ILE A 62 6.93 15.48 -7.33
N ALA A 63 5.91 14.74 -7.77
CA ALA A 63 5.71 14.40 -9.17
C ALA A 63 5.61 15.66 -10.05
N LYS A 64 4.86 16.67 -9.61
CA LYS A 64 4.76 17.97 -10.31
C LYS A 64 6.09 18.76 -10.34
N LEU A 65 6.96 18.56 -9.35
CA LEU A 65 8.28 19.19 -9.33
C LEU A 65 9.21 18.52 -10.35
N ILE A 66 9.23 17.18 -10.37
CA ILE A 66 10.11 16.38 -11.22
C ILE A 66 9.64 16.35 -12.67
N SER A 67 8.33 16.48 -12.92
CA SER A 67 7.74 16.48 -14.27
C SER A 67 8.22 17.62 -15.18
N ARG A 68 9.01 18.57 -14.66
CA ARG A 68 9.65 19.62 -15.43
C ARG A 68 10.86 19.14 -16.22
N ASN A 69 11.44 17.99 -15.86
CA ASN A 69 12.59 17.41 -16.53
C ASN A 69 12.34 15.94 -16.89
N GLN A 70 12.05 15.69 -18.15
CA GLN A 70 11.73 14.36 -18.66
C GLN A 70 12.86 13.35 -18.45
N HIS A 71 14.12 13.80 -18.53
CA HIS A 71 15.28 12.94 -18.33
C HIS A 71 15.32 12.34 -16.91
N VAL A 72 14.91 13.10 -15.89
CA VAL A 72 14.84 12.59 -14.52
C VAL A 72 13.78 11.50 -14.38
N ILE A 73 12.64 11.66 -15.05
CA ILE A 73 11.57 10.65 -15.05
C ILE A 73 12.05 9.36 -15.70
N GLU A 74 12.74 9.46 -16.84
CA GLU A 74 13.29 8.30 -17.54
C GLU A 74 14.30 7.53 -16.68
N VAL A 75 15.21 8.22 -16.02
CA VAL A 75 16.20 7.60 -15.12
C VAL A 75 15.50 6.94 -13.91
N LEU A 76 14.53 7.63 -13.29
CA LEU A 76 13.77 7.05 -12.18
C LEU A 76 12.99 5.80 -12.61
N LEU A 77 12.40 5.80 -13.81
CA LEU A 77 11.69 4.64 -14.36
C LEU A 77 12.64 3.46 -14.60
N GLN A 78 13.81 3.70 -15.20
CA GLN A 78 14.82 2.67 -15.41
C GLN A 78 15.31 2.07 -14.10
N LEU A 79 15.57 2.91 -13.09
CA LEU A 79 15.94 2.46 -11.75
C LEU A 79 14.84 1.65 -11.09
N ALA A 80 13.59 2.12 -11.16
CA ALA A 80 12.43 1.40 -10.61
C ALA A 80 12.27 0.02 -11.27
N LEU A 81 12.35 -0.05 -12.60
CA LEU A 81 12.30 -1.32 -13.34
C LEU A 81 13.41 -2.27 -12.89
N GLY A 82 14.65 -1.79 -12.76
CA GLY A 82 15.77 -2.59 -12.28
C GLY A 82 15.52 -3.15 -10.87
N ILE A 83 15.10 -2.29 -9.93
CA ILE A 83 14.81 -2.70 -8.54
C ILE A 83 13.67 -3.71 -8.49
N PHE A 84 12.54 -3.43 -9.16
CA PHE A 84 11.39 -4.33 -9.17
C PHE A 84 11.69 -5.66 -9.86
N PHE A 85 12.51 -5.66 -10.92
CA PHE A 85 12.95 -6.88 -11.58
C PHE A 85 13.79 -7.77 -10.65
N VAL A 86 14.75 -7.18 -9.94
CA VAL A 86 15.56 -7.89 -8.94
C VAL A 86 14.68 -8.42 -7.80
N LEU A 87 13.77 -7.59 -7.27
CA LEU A 87 12.83 -8.01 -6.23
C LEU A 87 11.93 -9.15 -6.70
N ALA A 88 11.44 -9.10 -7.94
CA ALA A 88 10.64 -10.16 -8.53
C ALA A 88 11.41 -11.49 -8.58
N ILE A 89 12.66 -11.49 -9.05
CA ILE A 89 13.51 -12.69 -9.06
C ILE A 89 13.72 -13.22 -7.64
N VAL A 90 14.11 -12.34 -6.71
CA VAL A 90 14.38 -12.72 -5.31
C VAL A 90 13.14 -13.34 -4.65
N PHE A 91 11.99 -12.69 -4.78
CA PHE A 91 10.75 -13.19 -4.20
C PHE A 91 10.21 -14.43 -4.91
N PHE A 92 10.42 -14.57 -6.21
CA PHE A 92 10.06 -15.78 -6.94
C PHE A 92 10.85 -16.99 -6.43
N ILE A 93 12.18 -16.86 -6.30
CA ILE A 93 13.04 -17.93 -5.76
C ILE A 93 12.67 -18.22 -4.30
N LYS A 94 12.49 -17.18 -3.47
CA LYS A 94 12.16 -17.34 -2.05
C LYS A 94 10.77 -17.96 -1.84
N GLY A 95 9.80 -17.62 -2.69
CA GLY A 95 8.46 -18.19 -2.66
C GLY A 95 8.45 -19.70 -2.94
N ARG A 96 9.28 -20.16 -3.88
CA ARG A 96 9.40 -21.59 -4.23
C ARG A 96 9.91 -22.47 -3.08
N ASN A 97 10.70 -21.90 -2.16
CA ASN A 97 11.30 -22.63 -1.04
C ASN A 97 10.55 -22.45 0.29
N GLN A 98 9.39 -21.77 0.31
CA GLN A 98 8.61 -21.59 1.52
C GLN A 98 7.79 -22.85 1.85
N LYS A 99 8.21 -23.58 2.89
CA LYS A 99 7.32 -24.49 3.61
C LYS A 99 6.29 -23.65 4.37
N SER A 100 5.02 -23.98 4.22
CA SER A 100 3.91 -23.30 4.90
C SER A 100 4.14 -23.34 6.41
N LYS A 101 4.63 -22.23 6.98
CA LYS A 101 4.65 -22.06 8.43
C LYS A 101 3.23 -21.66 8.82
N PRO A 102 2.60 -22.33 9.81
CA PRO A 102 1.32 -21.87 10.32
C PRO A 102 1.46 -20.40 10.71
N LEU A 103 0.49 -19.58 10.29
CA LEU A 103 0.39 -18.18 10.70
C LEU A 103 0.28 -18.16 12.22
N MET A 104 1.42 -18.04 12.91
CA MET A 104 1.42 -17.84 14.36
C MET A 104 0.78 -16.48 14.60
N LEU A 105 -0.45 -16.51 15.11
CA LEU A 105 -1.11 -15.35 15.68
C LEU A 105 -0.35 -14.98 16.96
N VAL A 106 0.79 -14.32 16.79
CA VAL A 106 1.48 -13.70 17.92
C VAL A 106 0.53 -12.61 18.42
N GLU A 107 0.08 -12.73 19.67
CA GLU A 107 -0.68 -11.69 20.35
C GLU A 107 0.10 -10.38 20.26
N THR A 108 -0.37 -9.48 19.40
CA THR A 108 0.23 -8.15 19.32
C THR A 108 -0.30 -7.34 20.50
N LYS A 109 0.62 -6.80 21.31
CA LYS A 109 0.39 -5.86 22.42
C LYS A 109 -0.78 -4.92 22.07
N LYS A 110 -1.72 -4.69 23.01
CA LYS A 110 -2.90 -3.79 22.87
C LYS A 110 -2.52 -2.37 22.40
N ARG A 111 -2.19 -2.22 21.12
CA ARG A 111 -2.00 -0.93 20.46
C ARG A 111 -3.31 -0.54 19.80
N ASN A 112 -3.64 0.75 19.85
CA ASN A 112 -4.80 1.30 19.17
C ASN A 112 -4.79 0.90 17.69
N SER A 113 -5.89 0.29 17.23
CA SER A 113 -6.07 -0.19 15.86
C SER A 113 -5.83 0.94 14.83
N PHE A 114 -6.22 2.18 15.17
CA PHE A 114 -5.99 3.36 14.34
C PHE A 114 -4.49 3.63 14.15
N SER A 115 -3.74 3.77 15.24
CA SER A 115 -2.30 4.05 15.20
C SER A 115 -1.51 2.91 14.55
N LYS A 116 -1.97 1.66 14.70
CA LYS A 116 -1.42 0.50 13.98
C LYS A 116 -1.64 0.65 12.48
N GLY A 117 -2.84 1.07 12.06
CA GLY A 117 -3.17 1.37 10.66
C GLY A 117 -2.28 2.46 10.06
N VAL A 118 -2.20 3.61 10.72
CA VAL A 118 -1.32 4.74 10.33
C VAL A 118 0.12 4.27 10.19
N PHE A 119 0.66 3.59 11.21
CA PHE A 119 2.06 3.14 11.20
C PHE A 119 2.36 2.16 10.07
N LEU A 120 1.50 1.15 9.87
CA LEU A 120 1.70 0.17 8.80
C LEU A 120 1.58 0.80 7.41
N ALA A 121 0.72 1.81 7.23
CA ALA A 121 0.62 2.55 5.98
C ALA A 121 1.86 3.44 5.73
N LEU A 122 2.37 4.11 6.75
CA LEU A 122 3.56 4.97 6.63
C LEU A 122 4.81 4.20 6.16
N ILE A 123 4.98 2.95 6.61
CA ILE A 123 6.10 2.11 6.15
C ILE A 123 5.83 1.43 4.80
N ASN A 124 4.58 1.42 4.33
CA ASN A 124 4.18 0.77 3.08
C ASN A 124 4.26 1.73 1.87
N LEU A 125 5.39 2.42 1.72
CA LEU A 125 5.60 3.39 0.63
C LEU A 125 5.52 2.77 -0.77
N LEU A 126 5.74 1.46 -0.91
CA LEU A 126 5.63 0.76 -2.19
C LEU A 126 4.20 0.71 -2.75
N ALA A 127 3.20 0.91 -1.90
CA ALA A 127 1.80 0.86 -2.31
C ALA A 127 1.22 2.24 -2.67
N ILE A 128 2.00 3.32 -2.51
CA ILE A 128 1.63 4.71 -2.82
C ILE A 128 2.51 5.21 -3.97
#